data_AF-A0A7V6J1Y2-F1
#
_entry.id   AF-A0A7V6J1Y2-F1
#
_cell.length_a   1.000
_cell.length_b   1.000
_cell.length_c   1.000
_cell.angle_alpha   90.00
_cell.angle_beta   90.00
_cell.angle_gamma   90.00
#
_symmetry.space_group_name_H-M   'P 1'
#
loop_
_entity.id
_entity.type
_entity.pdbx_description
1 polymer ?
#
loop_
_entity_poly.entity_id
_entity_poly.type
_entity_poly.pdbx_seq_one_letter_code
_entity_poly.pdbx_strand_id
1 'polypeptide(L)'
;MKFAHLRERFGSDIINLDVIESDIKTSEELEGVNPKLWYLFEDKKVLFKETPEPYGCIGEVLYAKLAKQCDLDCAEYYFATRDGNEGVLTPDFIKGNEYISGDDLIFNHHSPLMANSKNIDKLLIGYYRHEDSKRNNLHDVRRYLEKEFEDKEVVNKLEKQLLKMFVLDYLLYQEDRHSSNWGILKNESSANLIVFENENILNMTRDKKYFEEMKNKIAKGEKVENDKQRGKYTFSLLPADSDTPFLEQILQVYKNGDVKKQEVIESVLGYFNFEDEITNFEFLKKLDSDLKYVSYMQVANRKVALIRGVEKIKEERKLEAGKTR
;
A
#
# COMPACT_ATOMS: atom_id res chain seq x y z
N MET A 1 -17.33 -1.93 17.86
CA MET A 1 -16.81 -1.49 19.17
C MET A 1 -15.41 -0.95 18.97
N LYS A 2 -15.22 0.36 19.14
CA LYS A 2 -14.00 1.09 18.76
C LYS A 2 -12.94 0.98 19.87
N PHE A 3 -11.67 0.97 19.49
CA PHE A 3 -10.46 1.20 20.31
C PHE A 3 -10.50 2.48 21.19
N ALA A 4 -11.62 3.20 21.18
CA ALA A 4 -11.96 4.27 22.09
C ALA A 4 -11.69 3.87 23.54
N HIS A 5 -12.04 2.67 24.00
CA HIS A 5 -11.79 2.27 25.39
C HIS A 5 -10.30 2.14 25.75
N LEU A 6 -9.40 1.78 24.82
CA LEU A 6 -7.96 1.77 25.09
C LEU A 6 -7.40 3.20 25.10
N ARG A 7 -7.83 4.06 24.17
CA ARG A 7 -7.47 5.49 24.19
C ARG A 7 -8.04 6.24 25.40
N GLU A 8 -9.25 5.89 25.83
CA GLU A 8 -9.98 6.44 26.97
C GLU A 8 -9.42 5.91 28.30
N ARG A 9 -8.95 4.66 28.34
CA ARG A 9 -8.24 4.07 29.49
C ARG A 9 -6.82 4.61 29.68
N PHE A 10 -6.12 4.97 28.60
CA PHE A 10 -4.69 5.33 28.66
C PHE A 10 -4.37 6.81 28.30
N GLY A 11 -5.37 7.62 27.94
CA GLY A 11 -5.26 9.08 27.85
C GLY A 11 -4.33 9.62 26.75
N SER A 12 -3.99 8.81 25.75
CA SER A 12 -2.90 9.10 24.80
C SER A 12 -3.24 8.63 23.37
N ASP A 13 -2.74 9.35 22.36
CA ASP A 13 -2.78 8.92 20.93
C ASP A 13 -1.91 7.67 20.67
N ILE A 14 -1.01 7.37 21.61
CA ILE A 14 -0.05 6.26 21.59
C ILE A 14 -0.46 5.25 22.65
N ILE A 15 -0.59 3.98 22.26
CA ILE A 15 -0.95 2.88 23.15
C ILE A 15 0.34 2.32 23.77
N ASN A 16 0.55 2.56 25.06
CA ASN A 16 1.67 1.94 25.77
C ASN A 16 1.28 0.49 26.14
N LEU A 17 2.00 -0.50 25.60
CA LEU A 17 1.78 -1.92 25.90
C LEU A 17 2.38 -2.35 27.24
N ASP A 18 3.33 -1.60 27.80
CA ASP A 18 4.00 -1.93 29.07
C ASP A 18 3.10 -1.73 30.29
N VAL A 19 2.04 -0.91 30.14
CA VAL A 19 1.03 -0.69 31.19
C VAL A 19 -0.13 -1.67 31.10
N ILE A 20 -0.08 -2.60 30.16
CA ILE A 20 -1.10 -3.58 29.94
C ILE A 20 -0.71 -4.86 30.68
N GLU A 21 -1.62 -5.37 31.51
CA GLU A 21 -1.40 -6.44 32.49
C GLU A 21 -0.74 -7.70 31.92
N SER A 22 0.02 -8.38 32.79
CA SER A 22 0.84 -9.59 32.52
C SER A 22 0.06 -10.82 32.04
N ASP A 23 -1.27 -10.80 32.09
CA ASP A 23 -2.12 -11.96 31.85
C ASP A 23 -2.56 -12.09 30.37
N ILE A 24 -2.03 -11.23 29.50
CA ILE A 24 -2.29 -11.31 28.07
C ILE A 24 -1.48 -12.43 27.43
N LYS A 25 -2.19 -13.34 26.77
CA LYS A 25 -1.56 -14.36 25.93
C LYS A 25 -0.87 -13.68 24.76
N THR A 26 0.42 -13.97 24.62
CA THR A 26 1.24 -13.52 23.49
C THR A 26 1.69 -14.70 22.65
N SER A 27 1.88 -14.46 21.36
CA SER A 27 2.56 -15.39 20.45
C SER A 27 3.37 -14.62 19.42
N GLU A 28 4.53 -15.12 19.05
CA GLU A 28 5.35 -14.51 18.00
C GLU A 28 4.70 -14.68 16.63
N GLU A 29 4.84 -13.66 15.79
CA GLU A 29 4.59 -13.74 14.35
C GLU A 29 5.95 -13.88 13.65
N LEU A 30 6.11 -14.96 12.90
CA LEU A 30 7.40 -15.34 12.32
C LEU A 30 7.58 -14.81 10.89
N GLU A 31 6.53 -14.23 10.30
CA GLU A 31 6.59 -13.64 8.95
C GLU A 31 7.01 -12.16 8.95
N GLY A 32 7.91 -11.80 8.04
CA GLY A 32 8.46 -10.45 7.88
C GLY A 32 9.84 -10.26 8.53
N VAL A 33 10.37 -9.05 8.45
CA VAL A 33 11.73 -8.72 8.91
C VAL A 33 11.75 -8.14 10.32
N ASN A 34 10.70 -7.38 10.68
CA ASN A 34 10.61 -6.69 11.95
C ASN A 34 9.95 -7.58 13.02
N PRO A 35 10.36 -7.47 14.30
CA PRO A 35 9.72 -8.18 15.40
C PRO A 35 8.22 -7.89 15.47
N LYS A 36 7.44 -8.97 15.54
CA LYS A 36 5.99 -8.92 15.59
C LYS A 36 5.46 -9.84 16.68
N LEU A 37 4.58 -9.32 17.53
CA LEU A 37 3.93 -10.09 18.59
C LEU A 37 2.43 -9.92 18.56
N TRP A 38 1.73 -11.04 18.51
CA TRP A 38 0.30 -11.09 18.71
C TRP A 38 -0.05 -11.00 20.19
N TYR A 39 -1.11 -10.27 20.48
CA TYR A 39 -1.74 -10.14 21.79
C TYR A 39 -3.22 -10.52 21.67
N LEU A 40 -3.76 -11.15 22.70
CA LEU A 40 -5.18 -11.44 22.83
C LEU A 40 -5.82 -10.52 23.89
N PHE A 41 -6.57 -9.53 23.45
CA PHE A 41 -7.31 -8.59 24.31
C PHE A 41 -8.79 -8.89 24.27
N GLU A 42 -9.38 -9.38 25.36
CA GLU A 42 -10.84 -9.62 25.45
C GLU A 42 -11.37 -10.36 24.20
N ASP A 43 -10.72 -11.48 23.86
CA ASP A 43 -10.97 -12.32 22.67
C ASP A 43 -10.68 -11.68 21.30
N LYS A 44 -10.00 -10.53 21.26
CA LYS A 44 -9.54 -9.88 20.02
C LYS A 44 -8.05 -10.01 19.85
N LYS A 45 -7.65 -10.54 18.70
CA LYS A 45 -6.26 -10.66 18.30
C LYS A 45 -5.77 -9.32 17.73
N VAL A 46 -4.65 -8.81 18.23
CA VAL A 46 -3.97 -7.62 17.70
C VAL A 46 -2.48 -7.90 17.58
N LEU A 47 -1.85 -7.38 16.55
CA LEU A 47 -0.42 -7.53 16.28
C LEU A 47 0.28 -6.23 16.61
N PHE A 48 1.26 -6.28 17.52
CA PHE A 48 2.26 -5.24 17.63
C PHE A 48 3.38 -5.53 16.64
N LYS A 49 3.67 -4.57 15.77
CA LYS A 49 4.83 -4.56 14.89
C LYS A 49 5.76 -3.46 15.37
N GLU A 50 6.96 -3.83 15.78
CA GLU A 50 8.02 -2.87 16.05
C GLU A 50 8.45 -2.21 14.73
N THR A 51 8.67 -0.90 14.75
CA THR A 51 9.16 -0.15 13.58
C THR A 51 10.49 0.49 13.96
N PRO A 52 11.63 -0.19 13.73
CA PRO A 52 12.94 0.36 14.07
C PRO A 52 13.30 1.59 13.25
N GLU A 53 12.64 1.81 12.12
CA GLU A 53 12.84 2.96 11.26
C GLU A 53 12.21 4.23 11.83
N PRO A 54 12.88 5.40 11.72
CA PRO A 54 12.50 6.63 12.45
C PRO A 54 11.06 7.10 12.27
N TYR A 55 10.46 6.87 11.09
CA TYR A 55 9.09 7.29 10.80
C TYR A 55 8.25 6.17 10.17
N GLY A 56 8.67 4.90 10.27
CA GLY A 56 7.96 3.77 9.64
C GLY A 56 6.51 3.62 10.13
N CYS A 57 6.29 3.76 11.45
CA CYS A 57 4.96 3.75 12.07
C CYS A 57 4.02 4.83 11.51
N ILE A 58 4.57 5.97 11.08
CA ILE A 58 3.84 7.08 10.49
C ILE A 58 3.39 6.71 9.08
N GLY A 59 4.25 6.04 8.31
CA GLY A 59 3.92 5.49 6.99
C GLY A 59 2.70 4.57 7.06
N GLU A 60 2.72 3.60 7.98
CA GLU A 60 1.61 2.65 8.21
C GLU A 60 0.27 3.35 8.48
N VAL A 61 0.27 4.26 9.46
CA VAL A 61 -0.94 4.97 9.88
C VAL A 61 -1.45 5.92 8.79
N LEU A 62 -0.54 6.66 8.13
CA LEU A 62 -0.88 7.61 7.09
C LEU A 62 -1.46 6.92 5.86
N TYR A 63 -0.85 5.82 5.41
CA TYR A 63 -1.36 5.06 4.27
C TYR A 63 -2.77 4.56 4.52
N ALA A 64 -3.03 3.94 5.68
CA ALA A 64 -4.35 3.39 6.02
C ALA A 64 -5.46 4.46 6.02
N LYS A 65 -5.14 5.68 6.43
CA LYS A 65 -6.07 6.81 6.41
C LYS A 65 -6.39 7.27 4.99
N LEU A 66 -5.37 7.39 4.15
CA LEU A 66 -5.52 7.79 2.74
C LEU A 66 -6.21 6.71 1.90
N ALA A 67 -5.91 5.43 2.14
CA ALA A 67 -6.59 4.31 1.51
C ALA A 67 -8.10 4.35 1.77
N LYS A 68 -8.50 4.63 3.02
CA LYS A 68 -9.91 4.78 3.38
C LYS A 68 -10.61 5.92 2.64
N GLN A 69 -9.95 7.06 2.41
CA GLN A 69 -10.52 8.15 1.59
C GLN A 69 -10.75 7.71 0.15
N CYS A 70 -9.89 6.83 -0.37
CA CYS A 70 -9.96 6.31 -1.72
C CYS A 70 -10.91 5.09 -1.84
N ASP A 71 -11.64 4.73 -0.78
CA ASP A 71 -12.50 3.54 -0.74
C ASP A 71 -11.70 2.27 -1.14
N LEU A 72 -10.56 2.10 -0.46
CA LEU A 72 -9.67 0.95 -0.53
C LEU A 72 -9.50 0.39 0.88
N ASP A 73 -9.83 -0.90 1.06
CA ASP A 73 -9.68 -1.54 2.37
C ASP A 73 -8.20 -1.69 2.71
N CYS A 74 -7.84 -1.30 3.93
CA CYS A 74 -6.49 -1.36 4.46
C CYS A 74 -6.54 -1.87 5.90
N ALA A 75 -5.50 -2.57 6.34
CA ALA A 75 -5.30 -2.84 7.75
C ALA A 75 -5.30 -1.52 8.55
N GLU A 76 -5.94 -1.53 9.73
CA GLU A 76 -5.94 -0.38 10.62
C GLU A 76 -4.68 -0.38 11.48
N TYR A 77 -4.09 0.79 11.70
CA TYR A 77 -2.89 0.95 12.51
C TYR A 77 -3.07 2.01 13.58
N TYR A 78 -2.49 1.76 14.75
CA TYR A 78 -2.51 2.62 15.91
C TYR A 78 -1.08 2.72 16.45
N PHE A 79 -0.58 3.92 16.73
CA PHE A 79 0.73 4.06 17.35
C PHE A 79 0.78 3.32 18.69
N ALA A 80 1.88 2.63 18.93
CA ALA A 80 2.08 1.89 20.16
C ALA A 80 3.55 1.91 20.57
N THR A 81 3.79 1.71 21.87
CA THR A 81 5.14 1.52 22.41
C THR A 81 5.19 0.26 23.24
N ARG A 82 6.33 -0.42 23.27
CA ARG A 82 6.59 -1.57 24.11
C ARG A 82 8.07 -1.65 24.47
N ASP A 83 8.38 -1.84 25.74
CA ASP A 83 9.74 -1.95 26.28
C ASP A 83 10.62 -0.76 25.85
N GLY A 84 10.01 0.42 25.69
CA GLY A 84 10.65 1.63 25.18
C GLY A 84 10.79 1.73 23.65
N ASN A 85 10.41 0.69 22.89
CA ASN A 85 10.44 0.69 21.43
C ASN A 85 9.13 1.21 20.84
N GLU A 86 9.22 1.95 19.73
CA GLU A 86 8.06 2.46 18.99
C GLU A 86 7.60 1.47 17.91
N GLY A 87 6.29 1.48 17.64
CA GLY A 87 5.70 0.61 16.65
C GLY A 87 4.24 0.93 16.36
N VAL A 88 3.57 -0.03 15.74
CA VAL A 88 2.13 0.04 15.48
C VAL A 88 1.42 -1.20 16.01
N LEU A 89 0.23 -0.99 16.54
CA LEU A 89 -0.76 -2.03 16.77
C LEU A 89 -1.69 -2.10 15.56
N THR A 90 -1.88 -3.30 15.01
CA THR A 90 -2.89 -3.58 14.01
C THR A 90 -3.86 -4.65 14.52
N PRO A 91 -5.18 -4.40 14.51
CA PRO A 91 -6.15 -5.44 14.81
C PRO A 91 -6.10 -6.52 13.73
N ASP A 92 -6.35 -7.78 14.11
CA ASP A 92 -6.55 -8.83 13.12
C ASP A 92 -7.67 -8.40 12.15
N PHE A 93 -7.30 -8.23 10.88
CA PHE A 93 -8.19 -7.79 9.82
C PHE A 93 -8.87 -8.96 9.12
N ILE A 94 -8.40 -10.20 9.32
CA ILE A 94 -9.01 -11.40 8.74
C ILE A 94 -10.39 -11.61 9.36
N LYS A 95 -10.52 -11.51 10.69
CA LYS A 95 -11.81 -11.51 11.43
C LYS A 95 -12.74 -12.67 11.04
N GLY A 96 -12.18 -13.85 10.76
CA GLY A 96 -12.94 -15.04 10.35
C GLY A 96 -13.36 -15.06 8.88
N ASN A 97 -12.96 -14.09 8.06
CA ASN A 97 -13.04 -14.20 6.60
C ASN A 97 -11.98 -15.20 6.09
N GLU A 98 -12.18 -15.72 4.90
CA GLU A 98 -11.12 -16.39 4.16
C GLU A 98 -10.15 -15.34 3.62
N TYR A 99 -8.86 -15.62 3.71
CA TYR A 99 -7.79 -14.74 3.24
C TYR A 99 -6.97 -15.44 2.17
N ILE A 100 -6.82 -14.78 1.02
CA ILE A 100 -5.93 -15.21 -0.06
C ILE A 100 -4.85 -14.14 -0.20
N SER A 101 -3.61 -14.46 0.16
CA SER A 101 -2.50 -13.52 -0.08
C SER A 101 -2.26 -13.34 -1.58
N GLY A 102 -1.68 -12.21 -2.00
CA GLY A 102 -1.28 -12.03 -3.40
C GLY A 102 -0.25 -13.08 -3.84
N ASP A 103 0.65 -13.48 -2.93
CA ASP A 103 1.58 -14.60 -3.13
C ASP A 103 0.83 -15.90 -3.46
N ASP A 104 -0.16 -16.27 -2.64
CA ASP A 104 -0.92 -17.51 -2.83
C ASP A 104 -1.76 -17.47 -4.11
N LEU A 105 -2.39 -16.32 -4.41
CA LEU A 105 -3.14 -16.15 -5.65
C LEU A 105 -2.23 -16.39 -6.87
N ILE A 106 -1.04 -15.80 -6.87
CA ILE A 106 -0.09 -15.96 -7.98
C ILE A 106 0.42 -17.40 -8.03
N PHE A 107 0.91 -17.93 -6.90
CA PHE A 107 1.52 -19.26 -6.83
C PHE A 107 0.55 -20.37 -7.27
N ASN A 108 -0.68 -20.33 -6.76
CA ASN A 108 -1.70 -21.35 -7.05
C ASN A 108 -2.10 -21.39 -8.53
N HIS A 109 -2.09 -20.25 -9.21
CA HIS A 109 -2.59 -20.13 -10.59
C HIS A 109 -1.49 -20.07 -11.66
N HIS A 110 -0.26 -19.69 -11.29
CA HIS A 110 0.91 -19.72 -12.16
C HIS A 110 1.59 -21.09 -12.16
N SER A 111 1.69 -21.72 -11.00
CA SER A 111 2.41 -22.97 -10.78
C SER A 111 1.50 -24.09 -10.21
N PRO A 112 0.35 -24.41 -10.84
CA PRO A 112 -0.68 -25.28 -10.25
C PRO A 112 -0.22 -26.73 -10.01
N LEU A 113 0.70 -27.24 -10.82
CA LEU A 113 1.30 -28.56 -10.60
C LEU A 113 2.17 -28.60 -9.33
N MET A 114 2.74 -27.46 -8.94
CA MET A 114 3.54 -27.33 -7.73
C MET A 114 2.68 -27.10 -6.49
N ALA A 115 1.64 -26.28 -6.60
CA ALA A 115 0.67 -26.06 -5.51
C ALA A 115 0.03 -27.37 -5.01
N ASN A 116 -0.10 -28.38 -5.89
CA ASN A 116 -0.68 -29.69 -5.56
C ASN A 116 0.35 -30.75 -5.13
N SER A 117 1.64 -30.42 -5.04
CA SER A 117 2.70 -31.38 -4.71
C SER A 117 3.01 -31.39 -3.21
N LYS A 118 2.77 -32.54 -2.56
CA LYS A 118 3.00 -32.74 -1.12
C LYS A 118 4.48 -32.81 -0.69
N ASN A 119 5.42 -32.83 -1.64
CA ASN A 119 6.84 -33.13 -1.40
C ASN A 119 7.81 -32.05 -1.92
N ILE A 120 7.40 -30.78 -1.95
CA ILE A 120 8.29 -29.71 -2.42
C ILE A 120 9.20 -29.22 -1.28
N ASP A 121 10.50 -29.16 -1.57
CA ASP A 121 11.53 -28.58 -0.71
C ASP A 121 11.33 -27.05 -0.56
N LYS A 122 11.56 -26.50 0.64
CA LYS A 122 11.52 -25.06 0.92
C LYS A 122 12.41 -24.25 -0.03
N LEU A 123 13.54 -24.82 -0.47
CA LEU A 123 14.43 -24.19 -1.47
C LEU A 123 13.76 -24.04 -2.84
N LEU A 124 12.97 -25.02 -3.28
CA LEU A 124 12.18 -24.89 -4.51
C LEU A 124 11.10 -23.82 -4.35
N ILE A 125 10.38 -23.81 -3.22
CA ILE A 125 9.35 -22.80 -2.94
C ILE A 125 9.95 -21.38 -3.02
N GLY A 126 11.14 -21.16 -2.45
CA GLY A 126 11.84 -19.88 -2.53
C GLY A 126 12.22 -19.45 -3.95
N TYR A 127 12.66 -20.40 -4.79
CA TYR A 127 12.96 -20.13 -6.20
C TYR A 127 11.71 -19.72 -6.99
N TYR A 128 10.59 -20.44 -6.82
CA TYR A 128 9.34 -20.12 -7.52
C TYR A 128 8.75 -18.80 -7.06
N ARG A 129 8.79 -18.48 -5.76
CA ARG A 129 8.36 -17.17 -5.25
C ARG A 129 9.11 -16.00 -5.89
N HIS A 130 10.38 -16.19 -6.28
CA HIS A 130 11.15 -15.18 -7.00
C HIS A 130 10.76 -15.06 -8.50
N GLU A 131 10.31 -16.13 -9.15
CA GLU A 131 9.74 -16.03 -10.51
C GLU A 131 8.30 -15.47 -10.47
N ASP A 132 7.52 -15.88 -9.48
CA ASP A 132 6.15 -15.45 -9.23
C ASP A 132 6.06 -13.97 -8.90
N SER A 133 7.06 -13.39 -8.25
CA SER A 133 7.11 -11.95 -7.98
C SER A 133 7.14 -11.10 -9.26
N LYS A 134 7.56 -11.64 -10.41
CA LYS A 134 7.43 -11.01 -11.74
C LYS A 134 5.98 -11.00 -12.24
N ARG A 135 5.11 -11.83 -11.66
CA ARG A 135 3.68 -11.92 -11.96
C ARG A 135 2.84 -11.01 -11.08
N ASN A 136 3.45 -10.24 -10.19
CA ASN A 136 2.82 -9.21 -9.37
C ASN A 136 2.45 -7.97 -10.23
N ASN A 137 1.57 -8.18 -11.21
CA ASN A 137 1.13 -7.16 -12.16
C ASN A 137 -0.33 -7.35 -12.54
N LEU A 138 -1.04 -6.27 -12.87
CA LEU A 138 -2.47 -6.27 -13.14
C LEU A 138 -2.84 -7.20 -14.31
N HIS A 139 -1.99 -7.33 -15.33
CA HIS A 139 -2.24 -8.19 -16.48
C HIS A 139 -2.33 -9.67 -16.07
N ASP A 140 -1.36 -10.16 -15.32
CA ASP A 140 -1.33 -11.55 -14.85
C ASP A 140 -2.32 -11.77 -13.70
N VAL A 141 -2.36 -10.87 -12.72
CA VAL A 141 -3.27 -10.96 -11.56
C VAL A 141 -4.73 -10.97 -12.01
N ARG A 142 -5.13 -10.15 -13.00
CA ARG A 142 -6.49 -10.22 -13.55
C ARG A 142 -6.86 -11.62 -14.05
N ARG A 143 -5.94 -12.28 -14.77
CA ARG A 143 -6.18 -13.64 -15.27
C ARG A 143 -6.30 -14.66 -14.15
N TYR A 144 -5.59 -14.46 -13.04
CA TYR A 144 -5.70 -15.32 -11.86
C TYR A 144 -7.01 -15.08 -11.11
N LEU A 145 -7.46 -13.83 -11.01
CA LEU A 145 -8.80 -13.51 -10.50
C LEU A 145 -9.91 -14.17 -11.32
N GLU A 146 -9.79 -14.19 -12.65
CA GLU A 146 -10.77 -14.85 -13.55
C GLU A 146 -10.80 -16.38 -13.38
N LYS A 147 -9.75 -16.99 -12.81
CA LYS A 147 -9.73 -18.42 -12.45
C LYS A 147 -10.21 -18.67 -11.02
N GLU A 148 -9.93 -17.75 -10.11
CA GLU A 148 -10.30 -17.84 -8.69
C GLU A 148 -11.78 -17.53 -8.46
N PHE A 149 -12.36 -16.61 -9.23
CA PHE A 149 -13.74 -16.14 -9.06
C PHE A 149 -14.56 -16.35 -10.33
N GLU A 150 -15.67 -17.08 -10.21
CA GLU A 150 -16.62 -17.29 -11.32
C GLU A 150 -17.37 -15.99 -11.69
N ASP A 151 -17.66 -15.15 -10.69
CA ASP A 151 -18.40 -13.90 -10.88
C ASP A 151 -17.50 -12.79 -11.46
N LYS A 152 -17.80 -12.39 -12.70
CA LYS A 152 -17.10 -11.32 -13.41
C LYS A 152 -17.24 -9.96 -12.73
N GLU A 153 -18.32 -9.68 -12.01
CA GLU A 153 -18.47 -8.42 -11.28
C GLU A 153 -17.51 -8.35 -10.09
N VAL A 154 -17.26 -9.48 -9.42
CA VAL A 154 -16.22 -9.59 -8.39
C VAL A 154 -14.83 -9.34 -8.98
N VAL A 155 -14.50 -9.97 -10.12
CA VAL A 155 -13.22 -9.76 -10.82
C VAL A 155 -13.04 -8.28 -11.20
N ASN A 156 -14.06 -7.67 -11.81
CA ASN A 156 -14.02 -6.26 -12.22
C ASN A 156 -13.88 -5.33 -11.01
N LYS A 157 -14.52 -5.64 -9.88
CA LYS A 157 -14.37 -4.88 -8.63
C LYS A 157 -12.94 -4.97 -8.08
N LEU A 158 -12.38 -6.18 -8.01
CA LEU A 158 -11.02 -6.40 -7.52
C LEU A 158 -9.97 -5.73 -8.44
N GLU A 159 -10.14 -5.78 -9.76
CA GLU A 159 -9.30 -5.03 -10.70
C GLU A 159 -9.33 -3.52 -10.42
N LYS A 160 -10.52 -2.95 -10.19
CA LYS A 160 -10.65 -1.53 -9.82
C LYS A 160 -9.92 -1.22 -8.52
N GLN A 161 -10.03 -2.08 -7.51
CA GLN A 161 -9.32 -1.91 -6.23
C GLN A 161 -7.79 -2.02 -6.40
N LEU A 162 -7.29 -2.96 -7.22
CA LEU A 162 -5.86 -3.07 -7.55
C LEU A 162 -5.35 -1.81 -8.28
N LEU A 163 -6.16 -1.24 -9.17
CA LEU A 163 -5.83 0.01 -9.84
C LEU A 163 -5.82 1.20 -8.86
N LYS A 164 -6.77 1.27 -7.92
CA LYS A 164 -6.76 2.27 -6.84
C LYS A 164 -5.47 2.17 -6.01
N MET A 165 -5.11 0.95 -5.59
CA MET A 165 -3.85 0.68 -4.87
C MET A 165 -2.64 1.19 -5.67
N PHE A 166 -2.55 0.85 -6.97
CA PHE A 166 -1.43 1.30 -7.80
C PHE A 166 -1.31 2.82 -7.92
N VAL A 167 -2.43 3.54 -8.09
CA VAL A 167 -2.43 5.01 -8.15
C VAL A 167 -2.05 5.62 -6.80
N LEU A 168 -2.53 5.06 -5.70
CA LEU A 168 -2.18 5.50 -4.35
C LEU A 168 -0.69 5.25 -4.05
N ASP A 169 -0.19 4.07 -4.39
CA ASP A 169 1.23 3.70 -4.28
C ASP A 169 2.12 4.61 -5.13
N TYR A 170 1.67 5.05 -6.31
CA TYR A 170 2.36 6.08 -7.09
C TYR A 170 2.43 7.41 -6.35
N LEU A 171 1.30 7.93 -5.87
CA LEU A 171 1.24 9.23 -5.19
C LEU A 171 2.11 9.25 -3.94
N LEU A 172 2.05 8.17 -3.16
CA LEU A 172 2.77 8.00 -1.90
C LEU A 172 4.16 7.41 -2.04
N TYR A 173 4.56 6.99 -3.24
CA TYR A 173 5.85 6.35 -3.47
C TYR A 173 6.06 5.15 -2.55
N GLN A 174 5.10 4.24 -2.60
CA GLN A 174 5.22 2.95 -1.97
C GLN A 174 6.13 2.07 -2.82
N GLU A 175 7.37 1.86 -2.36
CA GLU A 175 8.39 1.15 -3.11
C GLU A 175 8.35 -0.38 -2.91
N ASP A 176 7.61 -0.86 -1.91
CA ASP A 176 7.67 -2.25 -1.46
C ASP A 176 6.31 -2.98 -1.50
N ARG A 177 5.45 -2.64 -2.47
CA ARG A 177 4.19 -3.38 -2.72
C ARG A 177 4.44 -4.73 -3.40
N HIS A 178 5.16 -5.65 -2.76
CA HIS A 178 5.26 -7.03 -3.23
C HIS A 178 3.97 -7.81 -2.95
N SER A 179 3.84 -9.02 -3.52
CA SER A 179 2.61 -9.80 -3.52
C SER A 179 2.16 -10.31 -2.14
N SER A 180 3.05 -10.38 -1.16
CA SER A 180 2.66 -10.64 0.24
C SER A 180 2.20 -9.39 1.02
N ASN A 181 2.26 -8.17 0.45
CA ASN A 181 1.79 -6.92 1.10
C ASN A 181 0.39 -6.48 0.64
N TRP A 182 -0.33 -7.41 0.00
CA TRP A 182 -1.74 -7.26 -0.34
C TRP A 182 -2.39 -8.65 -0.42
N GLY A 183 -3.71 -8.69 -0.32
CA GLY A 183 -4.46 -9.93 -0.48
C GLY A 183 -5.95 -9.67 -0.65
N ILE A 184 -6.74 -10.73 -0.60
CA ILE A 184 -8.19 -10.69 -0.78
C ILE A 184 -8.83 -11.27 0.46
N LEU A 185 -9.69 -10.47 1.10
CA LEU A 185 -10.61 -10.98 2.11
C LEU A 185 -11.91 -11.36 1.41
N LYS A 186 -12.30 -12.63 1.54
CA LYS A 186 -13.58 -13.12 1.02
C LYS A 186 -14.42 -13.82 2.08
N ASN A 187 -15.72 -13.64 1.96
CA ASN A 187 -16.74 -14.40 2.66
C ASN A 187 -17.82 -14.82 1.66
N GLU A 188 -18.88 -15.46 2.13
CA GLU A 188 -19.98 -15.96 1.30
C GLU A 188 -20.63 -14.89 0.40
N SER A 189 -20.51 -13.61 0.75
CA SER A 189 -21.23 -12.50 0.10
C SER A 189 -20.34 -11.46 -0.59
N SER A 190 -19.03 -11.49 -0.37
CA SER A 190 -18.14 -10.43 -0.83
C SER A 190 -16.69 -10.87 -0.94
N ALA A 191 -15.98 -10.27 -1.88
CA ALA A 191 -14.52 -10.26 -1.93
C ALA A 191 -14.04 -8.80 -2.05
N ASN A 192 -13.00 -8.46 -1.30
CA ASN A 192 -12.36 -7.15 -1.32
C ASN A 192 -10.84 -7.30 -1.25
N LEU A 193 -10.15 -6.47 -2.03
CA LEU A 193 -8.71 -6.28 -1.87
C LEU A 193 -8.45 -5.63 -0.51
N ILE A 194 -7.48 -6.16 0.24
CA ILE A 194 -6.93 -5.53 1.43
C ILE A 194 -5.43 -5.27 1.24
N VAL A 195 -4.97 -4.10 1.69
CA VAL A 195 -3.55 -3.71 1.71
C VAL A 195 -3.03 -3.53 3.14
N PHE A 196 -1.77 -3.88 3.36
CA PHE A 196 -1.10 -3.82 4.65
C PHE A 196 0.42 -3.74 4.43
N GLU A 197 1.21 -3.57 5.50
CA GLU A 197 2.67 -3.33 5.47
C GLU A 197 3.04 -2.11 4.61
N ASN A 198 2.66 -0.93 5.08
CA ASN A 198 2.74 0.33 4.34
C ASN A 198 3.81 1.30 4.85
N GLU A 199 4.77 0.84 5.64
CA GLU A 199 5.82 1.72 6.22
C GLU A 199 6.72 2.38 5.17
N ASN A 200 6.92 1.72 4.03
CA ASN A 200 7.81 2.15 2.93
C ASN A 200 7.17 3.17 1.97
N ILE A 201 6.50 4.21 2.50
CA ILE A 201 6.00 5.34 1.71
C ILE A 201 6.82 6.60 1.93
N LEU A 202 6.86 7.50 0.94
CA LEU A 202 7.41 8.86 1.05
C LEU A 202 8.81 8.93 1.67
N ASN A 203 9.59 7.85 1.57
CA ASN A 203 10.89 7.69 2.23
C ASN A 203 10.83 7.82 3.76
N MET A 204 9.71 7.45 4.40
CA MET A 204 9.51 7.50 5.86
C MET A 204 10.46 6.58 6.63
N THR A 205 11.11 5.63 5.96
CA THR A 205 12.18 4.81 6.55
C THR A 205 13.53 5.53 6.63
N ARG A 206 13.65 6.74 6.05
CA ARG A 206 14.86 7.57 6.12
C ARG A 206 14.88 8.42 7.39
N ASP A 207 16.08 8.82 7.78
CA ASP A 207 16.31 9.65 8.96
C ASP A 207 16.00 11.15 8.72
N LYS A 208 16.08 11.94 9.79
CA LYS A 208 15.87 13.39 9.73
C LYS A 208 16.82 14.09 8.74
N LYS A 209 18.08 13.64 8.66
CA LYS A 209 19.09 14.24 7.80
C LYS A 209 18.70 14.15 6.32
N TYR A 210 18.11 13.04 5.90
CA TYR A 210 17.56 12.90 4.56
C TYR A 210 16.53 13.99 4.24
N PHE A 211 15.58 14.24 5.15
CA PHE A 211 14.54 15.24 4.94
C PHE A 211 15.09 16.67 4.91
N GLU A 212 16.08 16.99 5.75
CA GLU A 212 16.78 18.27 5.70
C GLU A 212 17.50 18.48 4.36
N GLU A 213 18.18 17.45 3.86
CA GLU A 213 18.84 17.48 2.54
C GLU A 213 17.83 17.68 1.41
N MET A 214 16.71 16.95 1.43
CA MET A 214 15.67 17.06 0.41
C MET A 214 15.02 18.44 0.42
N LYS A 215 14.73 19.01 1.59
CA LYS A 215 14.22 20.37 1.72
C LYS A 215 15.15 21.39 1.08
N ASN A 216 16.46 21.26 1.33
CA ASN A 216 17.46 22.14 0.73
C ASN A 216 17.53 22.01 -0.80
N LYS A 217 17.38 20.79 -1.35
CA LYS A 217 17.27 20.57 -2.80
C LYS A 217 16.02 21.22 -3.39
N ILE A 218 14.86 21.03 -2.75
CA ILE A 218 13.59 21.62 -3.17
C ILE A 218 13.69 23.16 -3.17
N ALA A 219 14.26 23.74 -2.12
CA ALA A 219 14.44 25.19 -2.01
C ALA A 219 15.33 25.79 -3.11
N LYS A 220 16.25 24.99 -3.67
CA LYS A 220 17.10 25.35 -4.82
C LYS A 220 16.43 25.11 -6.18
N GLY A 221 15.20 24.61 -6.20
CA GLY A 221 14.49 24.21 -7.42
C GLY A 221 15.07 22.95 -8.07
N GLU A 222 15.89 22.18 -7.35
CA GLU A 222 16.41 20.93 -7.85
C GLU A 222 15.29 19.88 -7.94
N LYS A 223 15.33 19.06 -9.00
CA LYS A 223 14.48 17.88 -9.05
C LYS A 223 14.92 16.93 -7.94
N VAL A 224 14.02 16.67 -6.99
CA VAL A 224 14.17 15.55 -6.08
C VAL A 224 13.96 14.29 -6.91
N GLU A 225 15.05 13.59 -7.24
CA GLU A 225 14.99 12.31 -7.95
C GLU A 225 14.12 11.33 -7.16
N ASN A 226 12.87 11.19 -7.61
CA ASN A 226 11.87 10.28 -7.07
C ASN A 226 11.57 9.14 -8.05
N ASP A 227 12.38 8.95 -9.07
CA ASP A 227 12.19 7.96 -10.14
C ASP A 227 13.41 7.02 -10.26
N LYS A 228 14.18 6.80 -9.18
CA LYS A 228 15.03 5.60 -9.15
C LYS A 228 14.14 4.38 -9.05
N GLN A 229 14.54 3.32 -9.76
CA GLN A 229 13.76 2.12 -10.06
C GLN A 229 12.90 1.68 -8.89
N ARG A 230 11.59 1.65 -9.15
CA ARG A 230 10.62 0.82 -8.44
C ARG A 230 11.29 -0.48 -7.98
N GLY A 231 11.01 -0.92 -6.75
CA GLY A 231 11.44 -2.23 -6.28
C GLY A 231 11.11 -3.28 -7.33
N LYS A 232 12.06 -4.16 -7.65
CA LYS A 232 11.97 -5.12 -8.78
C LYS A 232 10.68 -5.97 -8.75
N TYR A 233 10.01 -6.03 -7.60
CA TYR A 233 8.82 -6.86 -7.31
C TYR A 233 7.60 -6.09 -6.78
N THR A 234 7.63 -4.76 -6.78
CA THR A 234 6.45 -3.93 -6.48
C THR A 234 5.32 -4.25 -7.49
N PHE A 235 4.06 -3.93 -7.21
CA PHE A 235 2.93 -4.19 -8.12
C PHE A 235 2.95 -3.27 -9.38
N SER A 236 2.69 -3.79 -10.60
CA SER A 236 2.57 -3.01 -11.87
C SER A 236 1.21 -3.10 -12.52
N LEU A 237 0.94 -2.19 -13.45
CA LEU A 237 -0.12 -2.36 -14.45
C LEU A 237 0.33 -3.21 -15.64
N LEU A 238 1.63 -3.19 -15.96
CA LEU A 238 2.25 -3.92 -17.06
C LEU A 238 3.02 -5.16 -16.58
N PRO A 239 3.23 -6.18 -17.43
CA PRO A 239 4.10 -7.31 -17.11
C PRO A 239 5.50 -6.87 -16.63
N ALA A 240 6.09 -7.58 -15.66
CA ALA A 240 7.25 -7.12 -14.89
C ALA A 240 8.56 -6.90 -15.68
N ASP A 241 8.64 -7.32 -16.95
CA ASP A 241 9.79 -6.98 -17.80
C ASP A 241 9.75 -5.52 -18.29
N SER A 242 8.76 -4.73 -17.87
CA SER A 242 8.70 -3.31 -18.18
C SER A 242 9.53 -2.52 -17.16
N ASP A 243 10.68 -1.98 -17.56
CA ASP A 243 11.38 -0.88 -16.86
C ASP A 243 10.58 0.45 -16.93
N THR A 244 9.27 0.36 -17.19
CA THR A 244 8.39 1.50 -17.40
C THR A 244 8.07 2.16 -16.06
N PRO A 245 8.41 3.46 -15.89
CA PRO A 245 8.12 4.18 -14.66
C PRO A 245 6.62 4.18 -14.31
N PHE A 246 6.30 4.27 -13.01
CA PHE A 246 4.91 4.27 -12.52
C PHE A 246 4.02 5.25 -13.28
N LEU A 247 4.47 6.51 -13.41
CA LEU A 247 3.72 7.56 -14.10
C LEU A 247 3.41 7.14 -15.54
N GLU A 248 4.39 6.61 -16.26
CA GLU A 248 4.21 6.21 -17.66
C GLU A 248 3.20 5.06 -17.80
N GLN A 249 3.16 4.11 -16.85
CA GLN A 249 2.14 3.07 -16.82
C GLN A 249 0.73 3.64 -16.64
N ILE A 250 0.55 4.66 -15.78
CA ILE A 250 -0.73 5.37 -15.63
C ILE A 250 -1.07 6.11 -16.92
N LEU A 251 -0.11 6.82 -17.52
CA LEU A 251 -0.32 7.56 -18.76
C LEU A 251 -0.67 6.64 -19.95
N GLN A 252 -0.17 5.41 -19.98
CA GLN A 252 -0.58 4.42 -20.98
C GLN A 252 -2.07 4.08 -20.92
N VAL A 253 -2.69 4.08 -19.73
CA VAL A 253 -4.16 3.91 -19.60
C VAL A 253 -4.91 5.02 -20.37
N TYR A 254 -4.40 6.25 -20.29
CA TYR A 254 -4.96 7.38 -21.04
C TYR A 254 -4.67 7.27 -22.54
N LYS A 255 -3.44 6.93 -22.93
CA LYS A 255 -3.04 6.73 -24.33
C LYS A 255 -3.84 5.61 -25.01
N ASN A 256 -4.19 4.56 -24.29
CA ASN A 256 -4.99 3.44 -24.79
C ASN A 256 -6.50 3.73 -24.83
N GLY A 257 -6.96 4.80 -24.16
CA GLY A 257 -8.39 5.16 -24.17
C GLY A 257 -9.27 4.24 -23.32
N ASP A 258 -8.71 3.56 -22.32
CA ASP A 258 -9.47 2.70 -21.40
C ASP A 258 -10.29 3.57 -20.42
N VAL A 259 -11.48 3.99 -20.84
CA VAL A 259 -12.34 4.95 -20.10
C VAL A 259 -12.65 4.44 -18.69
N LYS A 260 -12.92 3.15 -18.52
CA LYS A 260 -13.25 2.58 -17.20
C LYS A 260 -12.09 2.69 -16.21
N LYS A 261 -10.86 2.46 -16.67
CA LYS A 261 -9.67 2.64 -15.81
C LYS A 261 -9.35 4.11 -15.59
N GLN A 262 -9.59 4.98 -16.57
CA GLN A 262 -9.45 6.43 -16.41
C GLN A 262 -10.38 6.96 -15.31
N GLU A 263 -11.64 6.53 -15.28
CA GLU A 263 -12.60 6.89 -14.22
C GLU A 263 -12.11 6.49 -12.82
N VAL A 264 -11.50 5.31 -12.68
CA VAL A 264 -10.91 4.87 -11.41
C VAL A 264 -9.74 5.78 -11.01
N ILE A 265 -8.83 6.09 -11.93
CA ILE A 265 -7.69 6.98 -11.67
C ILE A 265 -8.18 8.38 -11.25
N GLU A 266 -9.15 8.92 -12.00
CA GLU A 266 -9.75 10.23 -11.70
C GLU A 266 -10.47 10.23 -10.34
N SER A 267 -11.12 9.12 -9.95
CA SER A 267 -11.72 8.99 -8.62
C SER A 267 -10.69 9.10 -7.50
N VAL A 268 -9.53 8.43 -7.62
CA VAL A 268 -8.45 8.54 -6.63
C VAL A 268 -7.93 9.97 -6.58
N LEU A 269 -7.70 10.63 -7.72
CA LEU A 269 -7.23 12.01 -7.75
C LEU A 269 -8.21 13.03 -7.16
N GLY A 270 -9.51 12.77 -7.31
CA GLY A 270 -10.59 13.58 -6.75
C GLY A 270 -10.76 13.41 -5.24
N TYR A 271 -10.63 12.18 -4.73
CA TYR A 271 -10.72 11.91 -3.29
C TYR A 271 -9.44 12.22 -2.53
N PHE A 272 -8.29 12.09 -3.19
CA PHE A 272 -6.99 12.22 -2.55
C PHE A 272 -6.70 13.68 -2.20
N ASN A 273 -6.92 14.02 -0.93
CA ASN A 273 -6.59 15.32 -0.35
C ASN A 273 -5.50 15.19 0.72
N PHE A 274 -4.25 15.24 0.27
CA PHE A 274 -3.09 15.14 1.15
C PHE A 274 -2.91 16.36 2.08
N GLU A 275 -3.32 17.55 1.63
CA GLU A 275 -3.18 18.79 2.40
C GLU A 275 -4.11 18.80 3.62
N ASP A 276 -5.36 18.37 3.43
CA ASP A 276 -6.31 18.18 4.53
C ASP A 276 -5.77 17.15 5.52
N GLU A 277 -5.23 16.03 5.06
CA GLU A 277 -4.74 14.98 5.96
C GLU A 277 -3.50 15.43 6.75
N ILE A 278 -2.54 16.12 6.10
CA ILE A 278 -1.38 16.72 6.80
C ILE A 278 -1.81 17.75 7.85
N THR A 279 -2.83 18.54 7.55
CA THR A 279 -3.27 19.64 8.42
C THR A 279 -4.17 19.16 9.56
N ASN A 280 -5.04 18.17 9.30
CA ASN A 280 -6.08 17.72 10.23
C ASN A 280 -5.62 16.62 11.20
N PHE A 281 -4.56 15.89 10.91
CA PHE A 281 -4.06 14.92 11.88
C PHE A 281 -3.20 15.58 12.96
N GLU A 282 -3.78 15.64 14.17
CA GLU A 282 -3.09 15.98 15.42
C GLU A 282 -1.71 15.33 15.56
N PHE A 283 -1.53 14.08 15.09
CA PHE A 283 -0.23 13.41 15.14
C PHE A 283 0.76 13.92 14.09
N LEU A 284 0.31 14.24 12.87
CA LEU A 284 1.15 14.93 11.90
C LEU A 284 1.49 16.32 12.41
N LYS A 285 0.67 16.99 13.22
CA LYS A 285 1.10 18.26 13.88
C LYS A 285 2.37 18.09 14.72
N LYS A 286 2.61 16.91 15.30
CA LYS A 286 3.83 16.58 16.09
C LYS A 286 5.05 16.23 15.23
N LEU A 287 4.88 15.99 13.92
CA LEU A 287 6.01 15.73 13.04
C LEU A 287 6.94 16.93 12.92
N ASP A 288 8.20 16.63 12.65
CA ASP A 288 9.19 17.60 12.22
C ASP A 288 8.68 18.41 11.01
N SER A 289 8.88 19.72 11.02
CA SER A 289 8.39 20.61 9.95
C SER A 289 8.96 20.25 8.59
N ASP A 290 10.18 19.73 8.56
CA ASP A 290 10.91 19.46 7.32
C ASP A 290 10.40 18.16 6.70
N LEU A 291 10.12 17.16 7.54
CA LEU A 291 9.43 15.94 7.12
C LEU A 291 8.08 16.26 6.45
N LYS A 292 7.21 17.05 7.11
CA LYS A 292 5.91 17.46 6.52
C LYS A 292 6.09 18.13 5.17
N TYR A 293 6.99 19.11 5.12
CA TYR A 293 7.21 19.90 3.92
C TYR A 293 7.69 19.03 2.76
N VAL A 294 8.68 18.17 2.98
CA VAL A 294 9.21 17.28 1.95
C VAL A 294 8.15 16.28 1.50
N SER A 295 7.43 15.63 2.42
CA SER A 295 6.35 14.70 2.10
C SER A 295 5.25 15.36 1.26
N TYR A 296 4.83 16.57 1.64
CA TYR A 296 3.86 17.37 0.88
C TYR A 296 4.36 17.65 -0.54
N MET A 297 5.59 18.16 -0.67
CA MET A 297 6.16 18.50 -1.97
C MET A 297 6.33 17.27 -2.86
N GLN A 298 6.70 16.11 -2.31
CA GLN A 298 6.79 14.85 -3.05
C GLN A 298 5.44 14.45 -3.65
N VAL A 299 4.38 14.46 -2.84
CA VAL A 299 3.02 14.12 -3.28
C VAL A 299 2.49 15.14 -4.30
N ALA A 300 2.63 16.44 -4.02
CA ALA A 300 2.19 17.51 -4.90
C ALA A 300 2.87 17.42 -6.27
N ASN A 301 4.18 17.20 -6.30
CA ASN A 301 4.93 17.05 -7.55
C ASN A 301 4.44 15.87 -8.40
N ARG A 302 4.15 14.71 -7.78
CA ARG A 302 3.61 13.53 -8.49
C ARG A 302 2.19 13.78 -9.01
N LYS A 303 1.32 14.37 -8.19
CA LYS A 303 -0.04 14.73 -8.59
C LYS A 303 -0.02 15.69 -9.80
N VAL A 304 0.81 16.73 -9.75
CA VAL A 304 1.00 17.69 -10.85
C VAL A 304 1.56 17.02 -12.10
N ALA A 305 2.55 16.14 -11.97
CA ALA A 305 3.14 15.42 -13.10
C ALA A 305 2.10 14.54 -13.81
N LEU A 306 1.26 13.84 -13.05
CA LEU A 306 0.17 13.04 -13.60
C LEU A 306 -0.88 13.90 -14.30
N ILE A 307 -1.36 14.97 -13.66
CA ILE A 307 -2.36 15.88 -14.27
C ILE A 307 -1.84 16.45 -15.58
N ARG A 308 -0.62 17.00 -15.61
CA ARG A 308 -0.01 17.55 -16.83
C ARG A 308 0.16 16.51 -17.93
N GLY A 309 0.57 15.28 -17.57
CA GLY A 309 0.69 14.19 -18.53
C GLY A 309 -0.66 13.82 -19.16
N VAL A 310 -1.72 13.76 -18.34
CA VAL A 310 -3.09 13.49 -18.80
C VAL A 310 -3.61 14.61 -19.71
N GLU A 311 -3.41 15.88 -19.33
CA GLU A 311 -3.82 17.04 -20.13
C GLU A 311 -3.14 17.03 -21.51
N LYS A 312 -1.83 16.80 -21.55
CA LYS A 312 -1.06 16.69 -22.80
C LYS A 312 -1.63 15.60 -23.73
N ILE A 313 -1.92 14.41 -23.20
CA ILE A 313 -2.52 13.32 -24.00
C ILE A 313 -3.91 13.70 -24.53
N LYS A 314 -4.72 14.38 -23.70
CA LYS A 314 -6.05 14.86 -24.10
C LYS A 314 -5.95 15.92 -25.22
N GLU A 315 -4.94 16.79 -25.19
CA GLU A 315 -4.66 17.77 -26.25
C GLU A 315 -4.18 17.13 -27.56
N GLU A 316 -3.23 16.20 -27.49
CA GLU A 316 -2.70 15.47 -28.65
C GLU A 316 -3.84 14.77 -29.42
N ARG A 317 -4.75 14.10 -28.71
CA ARG A 317 -5.92 13.44 -29.31
C ARG A 317 -6.90 14.41 -29.98
N LYS A 318 -7.11 15.60 -29.40
CA LYS A 318 -7.96 16.64 -30.01
C LYS A 318 -7.36 17.14 -31.33
N LEU A 319 -6.04 17.33 -31.37
CA LEU A 319 -5.34 17.75 -32.58
C LEU A 319 -5.38 16.68 -33.68
N GLU A 320 -5.24 15.40 -33.33
CA GLU A 320 -5.37 14.28 -34.27
C GLU A 320 -6.78 14.20 -34.87
N ALA A 321 -7.82 14.29 -34.04
CA ALA A 321 -9.21 14.29 -34.48
C ALA A 321 -9.57 15.51 -35.35
N GLY A 322 -8.90 16.64 -35.13
CA GLY A 322 -9.06 17.85 -35.95
C GLY A 322 -8.39 17.76 -37.32
N LYS A 323 -7.35 16.93 -37.49
CA LYS A 323 -6.67 16.68 -38.78
C LYS A 323 -7.41 15.69 -39.68
N THR A 324 -8.38 14.96 -39.14
CA THR A 324 -9.18 13.96 -39.88
C THR A 324 -10.50 14.50 -40.43
N ARG A 325 -10.74 15.82 -40.34
CA ARG A 325 -11.90 16.53 -40.90
C ARG A 325 -11.47 17.42 -42.06
#